data_AF-A0A8B7QPZ9-F1
#
_entry.id   AF-A0A8B7QPZ9-F1
#
_cell.length_a   1.000
_cell.length_b   1.000
_cell.length_c   1.000
_cell.angle_alpha   90.00
_cell.angle_beta   90.00
_cell.angle_gamma   90.00
#
_symmetry.space_group_name_H-M   'P 1'
#
loop_
_entity.id
_entity.type
_entity.pdbx_description
1 polymer ?
#
loop_
_entity_poly.entity_id
_entity_poly.type
_entity_poly.pdbx_seq_one_letter_code
_entity_poly.pdbx_strand_id
1 'polypeptide(L)'
;MDISNPPTSKCITYWKRKVKSEYMRLRQLKRLQANMGAKALYVANFAKVQEKTQILNEEWKKLRVQPVQLMKPVSGHPFLKKVLPDV
;
A
#
# COMPACT_ATOMS: atom_id res chain seq x y z
N MET A 1 -21.71 59.00 5.39
CA MET A 1 -22.22 57.61 5.27
C MET A 1 -21.22 56.72 5.96
N ASP A 2 -21.54 56.23 7.16
CA ASP A 2 -20.70 55.25 7.85
C ASP A 2 -20.72 53.94 7.08
N ILE A 3 -19.58 53.59 6.49
CA ILE A 3 -19.41 52.33 5.78
C ILE A 3 -19.31 51.25 6.87
N SER A 4 -20.41 50.53 7.07
CA SER A 4 -20.45 49.32 7.90
C SER A 4 -19.35 48.37 7.44
N ASN A 5 -18.31 48.20 8.28
CA ASN A 5 -17.27 47.21 8.06
C ASN A 5 -17.92 45.84 7.76
N PRO A 6 -17.49 45.11 6.73
CA PRO A 6 -18.08 43.81 6.42
C PRO A 6 -17.80 42.84 7.59
N PRO A 7 -18.62 41.79 7.79
CA PRO A 7 -18.46 40.86 8.91
C PRO A 7 -17.29 39.89 8.63
N THR A 8 -16.07 40.39 8.43
CA THR A 8 -15.13 39.74 7.50
C THR A 8 -14.16 38.73 8.10
N SER A 9 -13.86 38.70 9.40
CA SER A 9 -12.89 37.70 9.93
C SER A 9 -13.50 36.64 10.85
N LYS A 10 -14.41 37.03 11.74
CA LYS A 10 -15.07 36.12 12.69
C LYS A 10 -16.02 35.16 11.98
N CYS A 11 -16.79 35.64 11.00
CA CYS A 11 -17.69 34.81 10.19
C CYS A 11 -16.90 33.80 9.34
N ILE A 12 -15.85 34.26 8.64
CA ILE A 12 -15.00 33.38 7.81
C ILE A 12 -14.30 32.32 8.67
N THR A 13 -13.73 32.70 9.82
CA THR A 13 -13.08 31.76 10.74
C THR A 13 -14.07 30.75 11.32
N TYR A 14 -15.29 31.19 11.66
CA TYR A 14 -16.36 30.29 12.12
C TYR A 14 -16.72 29.24 11.06
N TRP A 15 -16.94 29.66 9.81
CA TRP A 15 -17.28 28.75 8.72
C TRP A 15 -16.14 27.77 8.40
N LYS A 16 -14.89 28.22 8.39
CA LYS A 16 -13.73 27.34 8.23
C LYS A 16 -13.70 26.25 9.31
N ARG A 17 -13.94 26.61 10.58
CA ARG A 17 -14.00 25.66 11.70
C ARG A 17 -15.17 24.67 11.55
N LYS A 18 -16.35 25.17 11.20
CA LYS A 18 -17.57 24.37 11.02
C LYS A 18 -17.43 23.36 9.88
N VAL A 19 -16.91 23.80 8.73
CA VAL A 19 -16.65 22.93 7.57
C VAL A 19 -15.64 21.85 7.93
N LYS A 20 -14.53 22.19 8.60
CA LYS A 20 -13.54 21.19 9.03
C LYS A 20 -14.16 20.16 9.98
N SER A 21 -14.97 20.61 10.94
CA SER A 21 -15.64 19.72 11.90
C SER A 21 -16.59 18.75 11.19
N GLU A 22 -17.47 19.26 10.33
CA GLU A 22 -18.42 18.41 9.59
C GLU A 22 -17.72 17.47 8.62
N TYR A 23 -16.67 17.93 7.94
CA TYR A 23 -15.84 17.07 7.11
C TYR A 23 -15.24 15.90 7.91
N MET A 24 -14.66 16.20 9.07
CA MET A 24 -14.05 15.17 9.92
C MET A 24 -15.11 14.18 10.44
N ARG A 25 -16.28 14.68 10.87
CA ARG A 25 -17.40 13.85 11.31
C ARG A 25 -17.87 12.90 10.21
N LEU A 26 -18.12 13.44 9.01
CA LEU A 26 -18.59 12.66 7.86
C LEU A 26 -17.53 11.65 7.39
N ARG A 27 -16.24 12.04 7.37
CA ARG A 27 -15.15 11.14 6.99
C ARG A 27 -15.02 9.99 7.98
N GLN A 28 -15.10 10.26 9.28
CA GLN A 28 -15.06 9.21 10.31
C GLN A 28 -16.25 8.27 10.20
N LEU A 29 -17.46 8.81 10.03
CA LEU A 29 -18.68 8.02 9.84
C LEU A 29 -18.56 7.09 8.63
N LYS A 30 -18.17 7.63 7.46
CA LYS A 30 -17.97 6.84 6.23
C LYS A 30 -16.91 5.76 6.41
N ARG A 31 -15.80 6.07 7.08
CA ARG A 31 -14.74 5.10 7.38
C ARG A 31 -15.24 3.96 8.27
N LEU A 32 -16.01 4.27 9.32
CA LEU A 32 -16.58 3.26 10.21
C LEU A 32 -17.58 2.38 9.47
N GLN A 33 -18.49 2.96 8.69
CA GLN A 33 -19.44 2.23 7.85
C GLN A 33 -18.74 1.30 6.85
N ALA A 34 -17.71 1.78 6.15
CA ALA A 34 -16.94 0.96 5.22
C ALA A 34 -16.20 -0.18 5.95
N ASN A 35 -15.64 0.09 7.13
CA ASN A 35 -14.92 -0.92 7.91
C ASN A 35 -15.81 -2.04 8.45
N MET A 36 -17.12 -1.80 8.66
CA MET A 36 -18.04 -2.85 9.11
C MET A 36 -18.09 -4.04 8.14
N GLY A 37 -18.02 -3.77 6.83
CA GLY A 37 -18.00 -4.81 5.79
C GLY A 37 -16.59 -5.19 5.31
N ALA A 38 -15.61 -4.30 5.45
CA ALA A 38 -14.27 -4.50 4.92
C ALA A 38 -13.59 -5.77 5.50
N LYS A 39 -13.71 -6.02 6.80
CA LYS A 39 -13.08 -7.19 7.43
C LYS A 39 -13.59 -8.51 6.85
N ALA A 40 -14.90 -8.62 6.61
CA ALA A 40 -15.49 -9.80 5.99
C ALA A 40 -15.00 -9.99 4.54
N LEU A 41 -14.92 -8.90 3.77
CA LEU A 41 -14.36 -8.92 2.43
C LEU A 41 -12.88 -9.34 2.41
N TYR A 42 -12.08 -8.88 3.37
CA TYR A 42 -10.68 -9.30 3.49
C TYR A 42 -10.55 -10.80 3.78
N VAL A 43 -11.34 -11.34 4.71
CA VAL A 43 -11.33 -12.78 5.02
C VAL A 43 -11.76 -13.61 3.81
N ALA A 44 -12.82 -13.20 3.11
CA ALA A 44 -13.27 -13.86 1.89
C ALA A 44 -12.21 -13.79 0.77
N ASN A 45 -11.52 -12.65 0.63
CA ASN A 45 -10.43 -12.50 -0.32
C ASN A 45 -9.22 -13.37 0.06
N PHE A 46 -8.89 -13.45 1.35
CA PHE A 46 -7.79 -14.27 1.84
C PHE A 46 -8.01 -15.75 1.53
N ALA A 47 -9.23 -16.26 1.72
CA ALA A 47 -9.59 -17.63 1.34
C ALA A 47 -9.36 -17.88 -0.16
N LYS A 48 -9.79 -16.95 -1.03
CA LYS A 48 -9.56 -17.04 -2.48
C LYS A 48 -8.09 -17.01 -2.85
N VAL A 49 -7.28 -16.19 -2.17
CA VAL A 49 -5.83 -16.14 -2.38
C VAL A 49 -5.20 -17.47 -1.96
N GLN A 50 -5.55 -17.99 -0.78
CA GLN A 50 -5.02 -19.24 -0.26
C GLN A 50 -5.29 -20.41 -1.23
N GLU A 51 -6.53 -20.54 -1.72
CA GLU A 51 -6.91 -21.56 -2.69
C GLU A 51 -6.08 -21.45 -3.98
N LYS A 52 -5.98 -20.25 -4.56
CA LYS A 52 -5.20 -20.03 -5.79
C LYS A 52 -3.71 -20.29 -5.59
N THR A 53 -3.15 -19.84 -4.48
CA THR A 53 -1.74 -20.07 -4.16
C THR A 53 -1.47 -21.56 -3.97
N GLN A 54 -2.39 -22.30 -3.35
CA GLN A 54 -2.25 -23.76 -3.21
C GLN A 54 -2.20 -24.44 -4.57
N ILE A 55 -3.12 -24.13 -5.48
CA ILE A 55 -3.14 -24.71 -6.84
C ILE A 55 -1.81 -24.44 -7.56
N LEU A 56 -1.37 -23.17 -7.61
CA LEU A 56 -0.12 -22.78 -8.27
C LEU A 56 1.10 -23.45 -7.63
N ASN A 57 1.12 -23.59 -6.31
CA ASN A 57 2.23 -24.25 -5.60
C ASN A 57 2.28 -25.75 -5.89
N GLU A 58 1.13 -26.42 -5.98
CA GLU A 58 1.06 -27.83 -6.36
C GLU A 58 1.48 -28.05 -7.83
N GLU A 59 1.18 -27.12 -8.73
CA GLU A 59 1.71 -27.15 -10.10
C GLU A 59 3.21 -26.91 -10.13
N TRP A 60 3.72 -25.92 -9.39
CA TRP A 60 5.14 -25.62 -9.30
C TRP A 60 5.96 -26.80 -8.76
N LYS A 61 5.47 -27.49 -7.73
CA LYS A 61 6.13 -28.68 -7.14
C LYS A 61 6.30 -29.83 -8.13
N LYS A 62 5.47 -29.93 -9.16
CA LYS A 62 5.61 -30.94 -10.22
C LYS A 62 6.80 -30.64 -11.13
N LEU A 63 7.24 -29.38 -11.20
CA LEU A 63 8.37 -28.97 -12.00
C LEU A 63 9.69 -29.32 -11.31
N ARG A 64 10.61 -29.95 -12.05
CA ARG A 64 11.99 -30.15 -11.62
C ARG A 64 12.89 -29.11 -12.26
N VAL A 65 12.87 -27.90 -11.72
CA VAL A 65 13.71 -26.79 -12.19
C VAL A 65 15.09 -26.91 -11.53
N GLN A 66 16.14 -26.96 -12.33
CA GLN A 66 17.50 -26.94 -11.81
C GLN A 66 17.79 -25.56 -11.19
N PRO A 67 18.17 -25.50 -9.90
CA PRO A 67 18.63 -24.24 -9.31
C PRO A 67 19.87 -23.74 -10.04
N VAL A 68 19.97 -22.42 -10.21
CA VAL A 68 21.10 -21.81 -10.92
C VAL A 68 22.39 -22.11 -10.15
N GLN A 69 23.35 -22.72 -10.82
CA GLN A 69 24.66 -23.02 -10.25
C GLN A 69 25.59 -21.81 -10.39
N LEU A 70 26.39 -21.57 -9.35
CA LEU A 70 27.46 -20.57 -9.41
C LEU A 70 28.56 -21.08 -10.35
N MET A 71 28.69 -20.49 -11.53
CA MET A 71 29.81 -20.79 -12.42
C MET A 71 31.06 -20.04 -11.96
N LYS A 72 32.12 -20.79 -11.65
CA LYS A 72 33.47 -20.24 -11.52
C LYS A 72 34.16 -20.34 -12.88
N PRO A 73 34.60 -19.23 -13.49
CA PRO A 73 35.38 -19.31 -14.73
C PRO A 73 36.68 -20.09 -14.49
N VAL A 74 37.03 -21.00 -15.41
CA VAL A 74 38.17 -21.94 -15.30
C VAL A 74 39.53 -21.22 -15.34
N SER A 75 39.56 -19.96 -15.75
CA SER A 75 40.68 -19.04 -15.52
C SER A 75 40.13 -17.61 -15.43
N GLY A 76 40.77 -16.78 -14.60
CA GLY A 76 40.39 -15.36 -14.49
C GLY A 76 40.62 -14.69 -15.84
N HIS A 77 39.55 -14.41 -16.58
CA HIS A 77 39.67 -13.64 -17.82
C HIS A 77 40.22 -12.26 -17.44
N PRO A 78 41.38 -11.85 -18.00
CA PRO A 78 42.10 -10.65 -17.53
C PRO A 78 41.31 -9.33 -17.59
N PHE A 79 40.19 -9.30 -18.31
CA PHE A 79 39.35 -8.11 -18.48
C PHE A 79 38.05 -8.12 -17.66
N LEU A 80 37.75 -9.21 -16.92
CA LEU A 80 36.56 -9.27 -16.08
C LEU A 80 36.86 -8.69 -14.69
N LYS A 81 36.30 -7.50 -14.41
CA LYS A 81 36.35 -6.89 -13.07
C LYS A 81 35.56 -7.77 -12.09
N LYS A 82 36.22 -8.20 -11.01
CA LYS A 82 35.59 -8.94 -9.92
C LYS A 82 34.93 -7.95 -8.96
N VAL A 83 33.70 -8.26 -8.55
CA VAL A 83 33.08 -7.60 -7.38
C VAL A 83 33.54 -8.39 -6.16
N LEU A 84 34.43 -7.82 -5.36
CA LEU A 84 34.80 -8.39 -4.07
C LEU A 84 33.64 -8.14 -3.11
N PRO A 85 33.19 -9.14 -2.32
CA PRO A 85 32.26 -8.87 -1.24
C PRO A 85 32.97 -8.02 -0.17
N ASP A 86 32.38 -6.89 0.19
CA ASP A 86 32.85 -6.03 1.27
C ASP A 86 32.89 -6.83 2.58
N VAL A 87 34.05 -6.82 3.26
CA VAL A 87 34.26 -7.37 4.61
C VAL A 87 33.90 -6.33 5.65
#